data_AF-A0A7X0HSC2-F1
#
_entry.id   AF-A0A7X0HSC2-F1
#
_cell.length_a   1.000
_cell.length_b   1.000
_cell.length_c   1.000
_cell.angle_alpha   90.00
_cell.angle_beta   90.00
_cell.angle_gamma   90.00
#
_symmetry.space_group_name_H-M   'P 1'
#
loop_
_entity.id
_entity.type
_entity.pdbx_description
1 polymer ?
#
loop_
_entity_poly.entity_id
_entity_poly.type
_entity_poly.pdbx_seq_one_letter_code
_entity_poly.pdbx_strand_id
1 'polypeptide(L)'
;MKTKSAMKWLFCIVFLLPWITPETKAKEPESTVTVETDDLNVRSGPGMHHDIVTTLAKGKKYPFIQREKDWIQIQLPDEKKGWVADFLVTVNPADDGSEKKFTHTTLSILHNGTNIRQSPSTQAMIVERSNEGDTYEAVQLKDSWYQIKLSNGESGYVASWIVSEISADSRTKKEQQDSRVSLKNKTIVIDPGHGGEDGGTVGKYGTLEKRLTLETAKQLSRKLEEAGANVILTRNGDLYLPLTSRVETGYYRNADAFISIHYDNSKDKSVRGLTTYFYHSWQKELAVELHSAAVDQTKQENRGVRFGDYYVIRENNKKAVLIELGYLSNPAEELLVRSDEYQKSAATGIYEGLGRYFNE
;
A
#
# COMPACT_ATOMS: atom_id res chain seq x y z
N MET A 1 58.67 -79.51 -22.81
CA MET A 1 58.59 -80.27 -21.53
C MET A 1 58.08 -79.35 -20.44
N LYS A 2 57.17 -79.86 -19.60
CA LYS A 2 56.44 -79.14 -18.55
C LYS A 2 57.38 -78.54 -17.50
N THR A 3 57.19 -77.29 -17.12
CA THR A 3 57.59 -76.78 -15.80
C THR A 3 56.49 -75.87 -15.25
N LYS A 4 55.84 -76.35 -14.19
CA LYS A 4 54.83 -75.65 -13.40
C LYS A 4 55.50 -74.51 -12.63
N SER A 5 55.06 -73.27 -12.85
CA SER A 5 55.41 -72.12 -12.02
C SER A 5 54.31 -71.88 -10.99
N ALA A 6 54.71 -71.70 -9.73
CA ALA A 6 53.83 -71.46 -8.59
C ALA A 6 53.18 -70.07 -8.69
N MET A 7 51.85 -70.04 -8.61
CA MET A 7 51.05 -68.83 -8.70
C MET A 7 51.01 -68.14 -7.32
N LYS A 8 51.66 -66.96 -7.23
CA LYS A 8 51.53 -66.04 -6.10
C LYS A 8 50.13 -65.41 -6.11
N TRP A 9 49.40 -65.54 -5.01
CA TRP A 9 48.14 -64.82 -4.79
C TRP A 9 48.45 -63.35 -4.53
N LEU A 10 47.99 -62.46 -5.43
CA LEU A 10 47.90 -61.03 -5.21
C LEU A 10 46.43 -60.71 -4.91
N PHE A 11 46.13 -60.33 -3.67
CA PHE A 11 44.80 -59.82 -3.29
C PHE A 11 44.63 -58.41 -3.88
N CYS A 12 43.98 -58.31 -5.03
CA CYS A 12 43.46 -57.03 -5.52
C CYS A 12 42.13 -56.74 -4.82
N ILE A 13 42.13 -55.81 -3.87
CA ILE A 13 40.90 -55.21 -3.34
C ILE A 13 40.34 -54.32 -4.45
N VAL A 14 39.32 -54.81 -5.15
CA VAL A 14 38.48 -53.99 -6.04
C VAL A 14 37.57 -53.18 -5.13
N PHE A 15 37.89 -51.89 -4.96
CA PHE A 15 36.93 -50.92 -4.43
C PHE A 15 35.83 -50.71 -5.47
N LEU A 16 34.71 -51.41 -5.30
CA LEU A 16 33.44 -51.07 -5.92
C LEU A 16 32.97 -49.75 -5.31
N LEU A 17 33.33 -48.63 -5.94
CA LEU A 17 32.66 -47.35 -5.67
C LEU A 17 31.21 -47.48 -6.17
N PRO A 18 30.20 -47.35 -5.29
CA PRO A 18 28.82 -47.34 -5.74
C PRO A 18 28.61 -46.15 -6.68
N TRP A 19 27.98 -46.40 -7.83
CA TRP A 19 27.44 -45.34 -8.68
C TRP A 19 26.45 -44.55 -7.83
N ILE A 20 26.85 -43.33 -7.46
CA ILE A 20 25.98 -42.35 -6.82
C ILE A 20 24.97 -41.94 -7.89
N THR A 21 23.77 -42.52 -7.85
CA THR A 21 22.62 -41.96 -8.54
C THR A 21 22.39 -40.56 -7.97
N PRO A 22 22.31 -39.50 -8.79
CA PRO A 22 21.94 -38.19 -8.29
C PRO A 22 20.55 -38.32 -7.66
N GLU A 23 20.50 -38.14 -6.35
CA GLU A 23 19.27 -38.10 -5.58
C GLU A 23 18.44 -36.95 -6.14
N THR A 24 17.36 -37.27 -6.85
CA THR A 24 16.40 -36.27 -7.31
C THR A 24 15.79 -35.63 -6.07
N LYS A 25 16.33 -34.46 -5.70
CA LYS A 25 15.83 -33.63 -4.63
C LYS A 25 14.33 -33.48 -4.83
N ALA A 26 13.52 -33.97 -3.88
CA ALA A 26 12.07 -33.81 -3.94
C ALA A 26 11.77 -32.31 -4.07
N LYS A 27 10.94 -31.94 -5.06
CA LYS A 27 10.57 -30.55 -5.32
C LYS A 27 9.88 -30.00 -4.07
N GLU A 28 10.43 -28.94 -3.49
CA GLU A 28 9.85 -28.30 -2.30
C GLU A 28 8.41 -27.87 -2.60
N PRO A 29 7.51 -27.89 -1.59
CA PRO A 29 6.14 -27.46 -1.78
C PRO A 29 6.16 -26.01 -2.29
N GLU A 30 5.53 -25.76 -3.44
CA GLU A 30 5.45 -24.43 -4.05
C GLU A 30 4.09 -23.82 -3.76
N SER A 31 4.08 -22.52 -3.43
CA SER A 31 2.84 -21.76 -3.31
C SER A 31 2.11 -21.79 -4.66
N THR A 32 0.80 -21.94 -4.64
CA THR A 32 -0.05 -22.00 -5.83
C THR A 32 -1.11 -20.93 -5.81
N VAL A 33 -1.70 -20.66 -6.97
CA VAL A 33 -2.79 -19.72 -7.21
C VAL A 33 -3.94 -20.51 -7.82
N THR A 34 -5.10 -20.56 -7.15
CA THR A 34 -6.34 -21.17 -7.66
C THR A 34 -7.18 -20.11 -8.38
N VAL A 35 -7.68 -20.44 -9.56
CA VAL A 35 -8.55 -19.56 -10.35
C VAL A 35 -10.00 -19.63 -9.83
N GLU A 36 -10.65 -18.50 -9.54
CA GLU A 36 -12.01 -18.46 -8.97
C GLU A 36 -13.13 -18.16 -9.99
N THR A 37 -12.76 -17.78 -11.21
CA THR A 37 -13.67 -17.43 -12.31
C THR A 37 -13.38 -18.23 -13.57
N ASP A 38 -14.39 -18.41 -14.42
CA ASP A 38 -14.19 -18.96 -15.76
C ASP A 38 -13.55 -17.91 -16.68
N ASP A 39 -12.78 -18.38 -17.66
CA ASP A 39 -12.08 -17.58 -18.67
C ASP A 39 -11.22 -16.43 -18.11
N LEU A 40 -10.50 -16.68 -17.01
CA LEU A 40 -9.63 -15.67 -16.39
C LEU A 40 -8.51 -15.26 -17.34
N ASN A 41 -8.52 -13.99 -17.76
CA ASN A 41 -7.47 -13.42 -18.59
C ASN A 41 -6.11 -13.40 -17.87
N VAL A 42 -5.10 -13.97 -18.54
CA VAL A 42 -3.68 -13.87 -18.16
C VAL A 42 -3.02 -12.84 -19.05
N ARG A 43 -2.31 -11.88 -18.47
CA ARG A 43 -1.71 -10.76 -19.19
C ARG A 43 -0.19 -10.80 -19.18
N SER A 44 0.41 -10.09 -20.14
CA SER A 44 1.87 -10.01 -20.29
C SER A 44 2.54 -9.18 -19.19
N GLY A 45 1.79 -8.34 -18.48
CA GLY A 45 2.25 -7.52 -17.36
C GLY A 45 1.12 -7.21 -16.35
N PRO A 46 1.46 -6.64 -15.18
CA PRO A 46 0.51 -6.34 -14.10
C PRO A 46 -0.34 -5.11 -14.46
N GLY A 47 -1.48 -5.32 -15.11
CA GLY A 47 -2.42 -4.24 -15.42
C GLY A 47 -3.36 -4.54 -16.58
N MET A 48 -4.50 -3.86 -16.61
CA MET A 48 -5.53 -4.04 -17.64
C MET A 48 -5.12 -3.60 -19.04
N HIS A 49 -4.02 -2.85 -19.16
CA HIS A 49 -3.49 -2.31 -20.42
C HIS A 49 -2.49 -3.26 -21.10
N HIS A 50 -2.05 -4.32 -20.42
CA HIS A 50 -1.17 -5.33 -21.00
C HIS A 50 -1.94 -6.34 -21.84
N ASP A 51 -1.32 -6.82 -22.92
CA ASP A 51 -1.92 -7.80 -23.82
C ASP A 51 -2.34 -9.06 -23.08
N ILE A 52 -3.49 -9.62 -23.47
CA ILE A 52 -3.96 -10.92 -23.01
C ILE A 52 -3.14 -11.98 -23.74
N VAL A 53 -2.43 -12.80 -22.98
CA VAL A 53 -1.56 -13.87 -23.49
C VAL A 53 -2.33 -15.19 -23.59
N THR A 54 -3.25 -15.44 -22.66
CA THR A 54 -4.13 -16.62 -22.65
C THR A 54 -5.28 -16.44 -21.64
N THR A 55 -6.16 -17.44 -21.52
CA THR A 55 -7.22 -17.51 -20.51
C THR A 55 -7.15 -18.80 -19.69
N LEU A 56 -7.58 -18.78 -18.43
CA LEU A 56 -7.55 -19.92 -17.52
C LEU A 56 -8.97 -20.30 -17.07
N ALA A 57 -9.22 -21.59 -16.92
CA ALA A 57 -10.48 -22.11 -16.40
C ALA A 57 -10.52 -22.08 -14.87
N LYS A 58 -11.73 -21.94 -14.31
CA LYS A 58 -11.98 -21.99 -12.87
C LYS A 58 -11.48 -23.28 -12.23
N GLY A 59 -10.97 -23.17 -11.00
CA GLY A 59 -10.47 -24.27 -10.17
C GLY A 59 -9.09 -24.79 -10.56
N LYS A 60 -8.50 -24.32 -11.66
CA LYS A 60 -7.11 -24.66 -12.03
C LYS A 60 -6.11 -23.98 -11.09
N LYS A 61 -4.98 -24.65 -10.86
CA LYS A 61 -3.92 -24.19 -9.97
C LYS A 61 -2.63 -23.94 -10.75
N TYR A 62 -1.95 -22.85 -10.44
CA TYR A 62 -0.69 -22.44 -11.07
C TYR A 62 0.33 -22.05 -10.00
N PRO A 63 1.63 -22.33 -10.18
CA PRO A 63 2.65 -21.87 -9.26
C PRO A 63 2.63 -20.34 -9.10
N PHE A 64 2.62 -19.88 -7.85
CA PHE A 64 2.80 -18.49 -7.50
C PHE A 64 4.27 -18.11 -7.68
N ILE A 65 4.52 -16.97 -8.34
CA ILE A 65 5.88 -16.42 -8.50
C ILE A 65 6.05 -15.19 -7.60
N GLN A 66 5.21 -14.17 -7.80
CA GLN A 66 5.29 -12.90 -7.07
C GLN A 66 3.97 -12.14 -7.16
N ARG A 67 3.79 -11.15 -6.28
CA ARG A 67 2.65 -10.22 -6.29
C ARG A 67 3.16 -8.80 -6.51
N GLU A 68 2.46 -8.04 -7.36
CA GLU A 68 2.69 -6.62 -7.60
C GLU A 68 1.32 -5.91 -7.57
N LYS A 69 1.05 -5.19 -6.48
CA LYS A 69 -0.26 -4.56 -6.20
C LYS A 69 -1.41 -5.57 -6.36
N ASP A 70 -2.42 -5.26 -7.16
CA ASP A 70 -3.61 -6.09 -7.42
C ASP A 70 -3.37 -7.19 -8.47
N TRP A 71 -2.11 -7.54 -8.77
CA TRP A 71 -1.76 -8.54 -9.77
C TRP A 71 -0.82 -9.59 -9.20
N ILE A 72 -1.06 -10.84 -9.55
CA ILE A 72 -0.20 -11.97 -9.21
C ILE A 72 0.43 -12.52 -10.47
N GLN A 73 1.75 -12.67 -10.46
CA GLN A 73 2.48 -13.38 -11.49
C GLN A 73 2.47 -14.89 -11.18
N ILE A 74 2.05 -15.67 -12.17
CA ILE A 74 1.98 -17.12 -12.11
C ILE A 74 2.87 -17.76 -13.18
N GLN A 75 3.26 -19.01 -12.96
CA GLN A 75 3.89 -19.84 -13.99
C GLN A 75 2.85 -20.65 -14.77
N LEU A 76 2.87 -20.53 -16.10
CA LEU A 76 2.03 -21.29 -17.02
C LEU A 76 2.68 -22.66 -17.34
N PRO A 77 1.91 -23.62 -17.90
CA PRO A 77 2.42 -24.97 -18.19
C PRO A 77 3.59 -25.03 -19.17
N ASP A 78 3.77 -24.01 -20.01
CA ASP A 78 4.87 -23.88 -20.97
C ASP A 78 6.09 -23.13 -20.39
N GLU A 79 6.17 -23.06 -19.06
CA GLU A 79 7.16 -22.32 -18.27
C GLU A 79 7.14 -20.80 -18.46
N LYS A 80 6.26 -20.25 -19.30
CA LYS A 80 6.08 -18.81 -19.42
C LYS A 80 5.43 -18.24 -18.18
N LYS A 81 5.63 -16.94 -17.97
CA LYS A 81 5.04 -16.18 -16.88
C LYS A 81 3.88 -15.36 -17.40
N GLY A 82 2.88 -15.16 -16.56
CA GLY A 82 1.73 -14.32 -16.87
C GLY A 82 1.11 -13.74 -15.61
N TRP A 83 0.37 -12.65 -15.77
CA TRP A 83 -0.21 -11.91 -14.66
C TRP A 83 -1.73 -12.06 -14.64
N VAL A 84 -2.26 -12.39 -13.47
CA VAL A 84 -3.69 -12.49 -13.19
C VAL A 84 -4.09 -11.49 -12.12
N ALA A 85 -5.32 -11.00 -12.19
CA ALA A 85 -5.83 -10.07 -11.18
C ALA A 85 -6.05 -10.78 -9.84
N ASP A 86 -5.51 -10.21 -8.77
CA ASP A 86 -5.49 -10.79 -7.41
C ASP A 86 -6.91 -11.06 -6.90
N PHE A 87 -7.85 -10.14 -7.17
CA PHE A 87 -9.25 -10.28 -6.77
C PHE A 87 -10.04 -11.39 -7.49
N LEU A 88 -9.43 -12.09 -8.45
CA LEU A 88 -10.05 -13.20 -9.21
C LEU A 88 -9.42 -14.58 -8.90
N VAL A 89 -8.50 -14.63 -7.93
CA VAL A 89 -7.76 -15.85 -7.60
C VAL A 89 -7.56 -16.01 -6.09
N THR A 90 -7.29 -17.23 -5.64
CA THR A 90 -6.91 -17.55 -4.26
C THR A 90 -5.46 -18.02 -4.22
N VAL A 91 -4.59 -17.38 -3.43
CA VAL A 91 -3.23 -17.87 -3.18
C VAL A 91 -3.27 -18.96 -2.11
N ASN A 92 -2.79 -20.17 -2.43
CA ASN A 92 -2.55 -21.25 -1.48
C ASN A 92 -1.04 -21.35 -1.26
N PRO A 93 -0.50 -20.86 -0.14
CA PRO A 93 0.93 -20.95 0.14
C PRO A 93 1.41 -22.40 0.21
N ALA A 94 2.71 -22.56 -0.02
CA ALA A 94 3.42 -23.82 0.18
C ALA A 94 3.27 -24.27 1.63
N ASP A 95 2.87 -25.52 1.83
CA ASP A 95 2.81 -26.14 3.14
C ASP A 95 4.18 -26.76 3.46
N ASP A 96 4.96 -26.10 4.32
CA ASP A 96 6.26 -26.61 4.77
C ASP A 96 6.15 -27.52 6.01
N GLY A 97 4.93 -27.77 6.50
CA GLY A 97 4.65 -28.61 7.67
C GLY A 97 5.29 -28.11 8.97
N SER A 98 5.79 -26.87 9.01
CA SER A 98 6.49 -26.34 10.17
C SER A 98 5.50 -25.79 11.19
N GLU A 99 5.40 -26.44 12.34
CA GLU A 99 4.62 -25.96 13.49
C GLU A 99 5.48 -25.02 14.34
N LYS A 100 5.14 -23.72 14.35
CA LYS A 100 5.77 -22.72 15.23
C LYS A 100 4.78 -22.34 16.33
N LYS A 101 5.10 -22.69 17.58
CA LYS A 101 4.30 -22.30 18.76
C LYS A 101 4.74 -20.94 19.30
N PHE A 102 3.78 -20.13 19.72
CA PHE A 102 4.03 -18.80 20.28
C PHE A 102 3.64 -18.77 21.76
N THR A 103 4.39 -17.99 22.55
CA THR A 103 4.10 -17.80 23.98
C THR A 103 3.74 -16.36 24.33
N HIS A 104 4.12 -15.38 23.49
CA HIS A 104 3.87 -13.94 23.72
C HIS A 104 3.85 -13.13 22.40
N THR A 105 3.28 -13.69 21.33
CA THR A 105 3.18 -13.00 20.04
C THR A 105 1.75 -12.49 19.84
N THR A 106 1.62 -11.21 19.54
CA THR A 106 0.34 -10.61 19.13
C THR A 106 0.35 -10.42 17.63
N LEU A 107 -0.78 -10.63 16.97
CA LEU A 107 -0.97 -10.38 15.55
C LEU A 107 -1.87 -9.18 15.37
N SER A 108 -1.60 -8.32 14.39
CA SER A 108 -2.53 -7.27 13.94
C SER A 108 -3.10 -7.61 12.58
N ILE A 109 -4.42 -7.45 12.43
CA ILE A 109 -5.14 -7.64 11.16
C ILE A 109 -4.81 -6.51 10.20
N LEU A 110 -4.49 -6.86 8.95
CA LEU A 110 -4.08 -5.88 7.93
C LEU A 110 -5.25 -5.31 7.12
N HIS A 111 -6.44 -5.93 7.15
CA HIS A 111 -7.56 -5.55 6.29
C HIS A 111 -8.93 -5.67 6.97
N ASN A 112 -9.81 -4.70 6.68
CA ASN A 112 -11.19 -4.69 7.17
C ASN A 112 -12.01 -5.89 6.67
N GLY A 113 -12.85 -6.45 7.54
CA GLY A 113 -13.69 -7.61 7.22
C GLY A 113 -12.93 -8.93 7.03
N THR A 114 -11.72 -9.03 7.59
CA THR A 114 -10.92 -10.26 7.62
C THR A 114 -11.71 -11.39 8.28
N ASN A 115 -11.84 -12.52 7.58
CA ASN A 115 -12.54 -13.69 8.09
C ASN A 115 -11.63 -14.47 9.05
N ILE A 116 -12.08 -14.63 10.30
CA ILE A 116 -11.52 -15.58 11.24
C ILE A 116 -12.31 -16.88 11.14
N ARG A 117 -11.61 -18.00 10.99
CA ARG A 117 -12.22 -19.28 10.59
C ARG A 117 -12.10 -20.36 11.64
N GLN A 118 -12.98 -21.35 11.57
CA GLN A 118 -13.01 -22.46 12.53
C GLN A 118 -11.83 -23.43 12.36
N SER A 119 -11.25 -23.51 11.17
CA SER A 119 -10.09 -24.36 10.85
C SER A 119 -9.18 -23.67 9.82
N PRO A 120 -7.91 -24.09 9.67
CA PRO A 120 -6.91 -23.43 8.82
C PRO A 120 -7.15 -23.69 7.31
N SER A 121 -8.29 -23.22 6.80
CA SER A 121 -8.72 -23.39 5.42
C SER A 121 -9.62 -22.25 4.99
N THR A 122 -9.47 -21.78 3.74
CA THR A 122 -10.36 -20.73 3.18
C THR A 122 -11.79 -21.22 2.94
N GLN A 123 -12.03 -22.53 3.00
CA GLN A 123 -13.35 -23.15 2.90
C GLN A 123 -14.02 -23.38 4.26
N ALA A 124 -13.30 -23.18 5.36
CA ALA A 124 -13.83 -23.37 6.71
C ALA A 124 -14.86 -22.30 7.08
N MET A 125 -15.79 -22.66 7.98
CA MET A 125 -16.80 -21.73 8.48
C MET A 125 -16.15 -20.51 9.14
N ILE A 126 -16.75 -19.34 8.89
CA ILE A 126 -16.33 -18.07 9.49
C ILE A 126 -16.93 -18.01 10.89
N VAL A 127 -16.08 -17.90 11.91
CA VAL A 127 -16.48 -17.81 13.32
C VAL A 127 -16.56 -16.36 13.78
N GLU A 128 -15.76 -15.48 13.19
CA GLU A 128 -15.75 -14.05 13.48
C GLU A 128 -15.27 -13.27 12.24
N ARG A 129 -15.65 -11.99 12.13
CA ARG A 129 -15.04 -11.05 11.20
C ARG A 129 -14.36 -9.95 11.98
N SER A 130 -13.12 -9.65 11.60
CA SER A 130 -12.27 -8.67 12.25
C SER A 130 -11.87 -7.56 11.29
N ASN A 131 -11.56 -6.40 11.84
CA ASN A 131 -11.21 -5.22 11.08
C ASN A 131 -9.72 -4.90 11.14
N GLU A 132 -9.26 -4.07 10.22
CA GLU A 132 -7.87 -3.62 10.17
C GLU A 132 -7.47 -2.97 11.49
N GLY A 133 -6.30 -3.35 12.00
CA GLY A 133 -5.77 -2.89 13.27
C GLY A 133 -6.23 -3.70 14.49
N ASP A 134 -7.28 -4.53 14.38
CA ASP A 134 -7.65 -5.45 15.46
C ASP A 134 -6.51 -6.42 15.77
N THR A 135 -6.38 -6.83 17.03
CA THR A 135 -5.26 -7.67 17.46
C THR A 135 -5.70 -8.95 18.15
N TYR A 136 -4.96 -10.04 17.90
CA TYR A 136 -5.19 -11.33 18.52
C TYR A 136 -3.89 -11.95 19.03
N GLU A 137 -3.99 -12.72 20.12
CA GLU A 137 -2.86 -13.51 20.62
C GLU A 137 -2.65 -14.72 19.70
N ALA A 138 -1.46 -14.84 19.12
CA ALA A 138 -1.06 -16.01 18.36
C ALA A 138 -0.76 -17.17 19.31
N VAL A 139 -1.32 -18.34 19.01
CA VAL A 139 -1.08 -19.58 19.75
C VAL A 139 -0.07 -20.44 19.00
N GLN A 140 -0.30 -20.64 17.70
CA GLN A 140 0.60 -21.38 16.83
C GLN A 140 0.44 -20.93 15.37
N LEU A 141 1.49 -21.08 14.57
CA LEU A 141 1.46 -21.01 13.13
C LEU A 141 1.65 -22.44 12.61
N LYS A 142 0.71 -22.88 11.78
CA LYS A 142 0.73 -24.18 11.13
C LYS A 142 0.10 -24.04 9.74
N ASP A 143 0.74 -24.61 8.73
CA ASP A 143 0.26 -24.66 7.35
C ASP A 143 -0.10 -23.24 6.81
N SER A 144 0.70 -22.24 7.18
CA SER A 144 0.47 -20.81 6.88
C SER A 144 -0.77 -20.16 7.52
N TRP A 145 -1.36 -20.79 8.53
CA TRP A 145 -2.44 -20.24 9.34
C TRP A 145 -2.02 -20.05 10.80
N TYR A 146 -2.27 -18.85 11.32
CA TYR A 146 -2.20 -18.61 12.74
C TYR A 146 -3.46 -19.13 13.41
N GLN A 147 -3.31 -20.03 14.38
CA GLN A 147 -4.31 -20.20 15.42
C GLN A 147 -4.21 -19.03 16.38
N ILE A 148 -5.34 -18.39 16.62
CA ILE A 148 -5.48 -17.21 17.46
C ILE A 148 -6.51 -17.42 18.55
N LYS A 149 -6.35 -16.73 19.67
CA LYS A 149 -7.31 -16.77 20.78
C LYS A 149 -8.39 -15.70 20.60
N LEU A 150 -9.66 -16.11 20.64
CA LEU A 150 -10.81 -15.22 20.53
C LEU A 150 -11.24 -14.69 21.90
N SER A 151 -12.01 -13.59 21.88
CA SER A 151 -12.51 -12.92 23.08
C SER A 151 -13.44 -13.79 23.93
N ASN A 152 -14.15 -14.73 23.29
CA ASN A 152 -15.02 -15.71 23.94
C ASN A 152 -14.26 -16.89 24.58
N GLY A 153 -12.93 -16.92 24.48
CA GLY A 153 -12.07 -17.99 25.00
C GLY A 153 -11.86 -19.17 24.05
N GLU A 154 -12.52 -19.18 22.89
CA GLU A 154 -12.32 -20.19 21.84
C GLU A 154 -11.08 -19.84 20.98
N SER A 155 -10.77 -20.72 20.02
CA SER A 155 -9.72 -20.47 19.03
C SER A 155 -10.32 -20.24 17.64
N GLY A 156 -9.70 -19.33 16.90
CA GLY A 156 -9.95 -19.11 15.48
C GLY A 156 -8.67 -19.27 14.68
N TYR A 157 -8.80 -19.32 13.35
CA TYR A 157 -7.67 -19.41 12.42
C TYR A 157 -7.72 -18.23 11.47
N VAL A 158 -6.57 -17.57 11.31
CA VAL A 158 -6.38 -16.46 10.38
C VAL A 158 -5.14 -16.72 9.52
N ALA A 159 -5.25 -16.39 8.24
CA ALA A 159 -4.17 -16.64 7.31
C ALA A 159 -2.97 -15.73 7.61
N SER A 160 -1.75 -16.27 7.50
CA SER A 160 -0.53 -15.54 7.84
C SER A 160 -0.27 -14.30 6.97
N TRP A 161 -0.79 -14.28 5.74
CA TRP A 161 -0.56 -13.19 4.79
C TRP A 161 -1.51 -11.98 4.96
N ILE A 162 -2.47 -12.05 5.88
CA ILE A 162 -3.39 -10.93 6.18
C ILE A 162 -3.21 -10.40 7.60
N VAL A 163 -2.11 -10.78 8.25
CA VAL A 163 -1.75 -10.37 9.60
C VAL A 163 -0.27 -10.00 9.70
N SER A 164 0.09 -9.19 10.69
CA SER A 164 1.48 -8.88 11.01
C SER A 164 1.82 -9.29 12.44
N GLU A 165 2.98 -9.92 12.67
CA GLU A 165 3.47 -10.23 14.03
C GLU A 165 3.96 -8.95 14.72
N ILE A 166 3.44 -8.69 15.92
CA ILE A 166 3.89 -7.65 16.85
C ILE A 166 4.79 -8.33 17.89
N SER A 167 6.11 -8.14 17.80
CA SER A 167 7.07 -8.72 18.75
C SER A 167 7.36 -7.80 19.94
N ALA A 168 7.51 -8.39 21.13
CA ALA A 168 7.80 -7.67 22.38
C ALA A 168 9.20 -7.00 22.39
N ASP A 169 10.16 -7.51 21.62
CA ASP A 169 11.52 -6.91 21.49
C ASP A 169 11.53 -5.63 20.64
N SER A 170 10.44 -5.32 19.93
CA SER A 170 10.29 -4.04 19.23
C SER A 170 9.87 -2.88 20.15
N ARG A 171 9.64 -3.14 21.45
CA ARG A 171 9.15 -2.14 22.41
C ARG A 171 10.16 -1.03 22.73
N THR A 172 11.47 -1.26 22.64
CA THR A 172 12.47 -0.28 23.10
C THR A 172 12.96 0.74 22.06
N LYS A 173 12.48 0.70 20.80
CA LYS A 173 12.80 1.75 19.79
C LYS A 173 11.60 2.30 19.01
N LYS A 174 10.38 1.84 19.32
CA LYS A 174 9.15 2.28 18.65
C LYS A 174 8.08 2.82 19.62
N GLU A 175 8.41 2.99 20.90
CA GLU A 175 7.54 3.55 21.95
C GLU A 175 7.41 5.09 21.92
N GLN A 176 7.84 5.76 20.85
CA GLN A 176 7.53 7.18 20.60
C GLN A 176 6.57 7.41 19.42
N GLN A 177 6.07 6.37 18.76
CA GLN A 177 5.31 6.56 17.52
C GLN A 177 4.16 5.55 17.34
N ASP A 178 3.32 5.40 18.37
CA ASP A 178 1.93 4.99 18.18
C ASP A 178 1.00 5.57 19.24
N SER A 179 1.07 6.90 19.40
CA SER A 179 -0.19 7.62 19.54
C SER A 179 -0.80 7.63 18.15
N ARG A 180 -2.03 7.14 17.96
CA ARG A 180 -2.87 7.63 16.87
C ARG A 180 -2.66 9.15 16.81
N VAL A 181 -2.22 9.67 15.65
CA VAL A 181 -2.08 11.10 15.43
C VAL A 181 -3.42 11.74 15.78
N SER A 182 -3.50 12.29 17.00
CA SER A 182 -4.75 12.81 17.54
C SER A 182 -4.82 14.25 17.10
N LEU A 183 -5.60 14.52 16.05
CA LEU A 183 -5.90 15.88 15.61
C LEU A 183 -7.13 16.45 16.33
N LYS A 184 -7.47 15.85 17.48
CA LYS A 184 -8.62 16.26 18.29
C LYS A 184 -8.54 17.74 18.62
N ASN A 185 -9.64 18.44 18.36
CA ASN A 185 -9.79 19.90 18.55
C ASN A 185 -8.96 20.78 17.61
N LYS A 186 -8.23 20.22 16.64
CA LYS A 186 -7.59 21.02 15.60
C LYS A 186 -8.61 21.39 14.54
N THR A 187 -8.66 22.67 14.18
CA THR A 187 -9.47 23.16 13.06
C THR A 187 -8.61 23.23 11.80
N ILE A 188 -8.89 22.37 10.84
CA ILE A 188 -8.14 22.29 9.57
C ILE A 188 -9.02 22.78 8.44
N VAL A 189 -8.58 23.83 7.76
CA VAL A 189 -9.23 24.29 6.53
C VAL A 189 -8.52 23.67 5.34
N ILE A 190 -9.26 22.94 4.52
CA ILE A 190 -8.76 22.42 3.25
C ILE A 190 -9.37 23.27 2.13
N ASP A 191 -8.53 23.76 1.24
CA ASP A 191 -8.90 24.58 0.10
C ASP A 191 -8.66 23.81 -1.19
N PRO A 192 -9.69 23.14 -1.75
CA PRO A 192 -9.57 22.57 -3.07
C PRO A 192 -9.48 23.71 -4.10
N GLY A 193 -8.34 23.82 -4.78
CA GLY A 193 -8.06 24.87 -5.78
C GLY A 193 -9.13 24.95 -6.88
N HIS A 194 -9.29 26.11 -7.49
CA HIS A 194 -10.22 26.34 -8.62
C HIS A 194 -11.70 26.06 -8.27
N GLY A 195 -12.55 25.82 -9.28
CA GLY A 195 -13.97 25.46 -9.12
C GLY A 195 -14.90 26.34 -9.96
N GLY A 196 -16.06 25.79 -10.35
CA GLY A 196 -17.04 26.49 -11.18
C GLY A 196 -16.48 26.83 -12.55
N GLU A 197 -16.51 28.12 -12.91
CA GLU A 197 -15.97 28.63 -14.17
C GLU A 197 -14.44 28.55 -14.26
N ASP A 198 -13.75 28.52 -13.12
CA ASP A 198 -12.31 28.30 -13.06
C ASP A 198 -12.03 26.78 -13.10
N GLY A 199 -11.61 26.29 -14.26
CA GLY A 199 -11.27 24.88 -14.49
C GLY A 199 -9.93 24.45 -13.88
N GLY A 200 -9.05 25.41 -13.57
CA GLY A 200 -7.62 25.16 -13.44
C GLY A 200 -7.01 24.62 -14.72
N THR A 201 -5.93 23.86 -14.58
CA THR A 201 -5.28 23.21 -15.72
C THR A 201 -6.12 22.05 -16.25
N VAL A 202 -6.10 21.89 -17.57
CA VAL A 202 -6.60 20.69 -18.26
C VAL A 202 -5.42 19.80 -18.64
N GLY A 203 -5.40 18.56 -18.14
CA GLY A 203 -4.41 17.56 -18.51
C GLY A 203 -4.56 17.08 -19.97
N LYS A 204 -3.56 16.34 -20.46
CA LYS A 204 -3.54 15.81 -21.84
C LYS A 204 -4.74 14.92 -22.15
N TYR A 205 -5.23 14.16 -21.18
CA TYR A 205 -6.38 13.26 -21.30
C TYR A 205 -7.69 13.90 -20.82
N GLY A 206 -7.76 15.24 -20.79
CA GLY A 206 -8.97 16.00 -20.46
C GLY A 206 -9.29 16.06 -18.97
N THR A 207 -8.32 15.72 -18.11
CA THR A 207 -8.51 15.80 -16.65
C THR A 207 -8.59 17.26 -16.23
N LEU A 208 -9.63 17.61 -15.47
CA LEU A 208 -9.79 18.96 -14.94
C LEU A 208 -9.20 19.02 -13.53
N GLU A 209 -8.26 19.92 -13.32
CA GLU A 209 -7.63 20.16 -12.01
C GLU A 209 -8.67 20.40 -10.90
N LYS A 210 -9.69 21.22 -11.18
CA LYS A 210 -10.76 21.52 -10.22
C LYS A 210 -11.52 20.28 -9.69
N ARG A 211 -11.57 19.19 -10.47
CA ARG A 211 -12.22 17.94 -10.06
C ARG A 211 -11.28 17.14 -9.17
N LEU A 212 -10.03 16.96 -9.60
CA LEU A 212 -9.04 16.21 -8.82
C LEU A 212 -8.74 16.85 -7.46
N THR A 213 -8.63 18.16 -7.41
CA THR A 213 -8.44 18.91 -6.15
C THR A 213 -9.61 18.67 -5.20
N LEU A 214 -10.85 18.71 -5.68
CA LEU A 214 -12.04 18.43 -4.88
C LEU A 214 -12.11 16.98 -4.39
N GLU A 215 -11.82 16.03 -5.27
CA GLU A 215 -11.81 14.60 -4.93
C GLU A 215 -10.77 14.33 -3.85
N THR A 216 -9.52 14.75 -4.05
CA THR A 216 -8.42 14.59 -3.09
C THR A 216 -8.73 15.26 -1.75
N ALA A 217 -9.26 16.50 -1.78
CA ALA A 217 -9.65 17.21 -0.57
C ALA A 217 -10.75 16.49 0.23
N LYS A 218 -11.71 15.85 -0.45
CA LYS A 218 -12.74 15.04 0.22
C LYS A 218 -12.16 13.79 0.88
N GLN A 219 -11.14 13.19 0.27
CA GLN A 219 -10.45 12.05 0.87
C GLN A 219 -9.68 12.46 2.13
N LEU A 220 -8.96 13.58 2.06
CA LEU A 220 -8.28 14.17 3.20
C LEU A 220 -9.28 14.55 4.30
N SER A 221 -10.41 15.19 3.96
CA SER A 221 -11.43 15.59 4.92
C SER A 221 -11.91 14.43 5.77
N ARG A 222 -12.33 13.33 5.14
CA ARG A 222 -12.80 12.13 5.86
C ARG A 222 -11.74 11.60 6.81
N LYS A 223 -10.49 11.52 6.36
CA LYS A 223 -9.37 11.01 7.17
C LYS A 223 -9.08 11.90 8.38
N LEU A 224 -9.11 13.22 8.20
CA LEU A 224 -8.90 14.17 9.29
C LEU A 224 -10.07 14.18 10.29
N GLU A 225 -11.31 14.08 9.80
CA GLU A 225 -12.52 13.94 10.63
C GLU A 225 -12.48 12.65 11.47
N GLU A 226 -12.10 11.52 10.88
CA GLU A 226 -11.88 10.24 11.57
C GLU A 226 -10.80 10.35 12.67
N ALA A 227 -9.80 11.20 12.48
CA ALA A 227 -8.77 11.52 13.47
C ALA A 227 -9.21 12.57 14.52
N GLY A 228 -10.46 13.03 14.48
CA GLY A 228 -11.06 13.95 15.44
C GLY A 228 -10.84 15.45 15.17
N ALA A 229 -10.32 15.81 13.99
CA ALA A 229 -10.19 17.20 13.58
C ALA A 229 -11.56 17.81 13.23
N ASN A 230 -11.69 19.12 13.45
CA ASN A 230 -12.76 19.92 12.89
C ASN A 230 -12.35 20.38 11.48
N VAL A 231 -12.91 19.76 10.44
CA VAL A 231 -12.51 20.03 9.06
C VAL A 231 -13.51 20.94 8.36
N ILE A 232 -12.98 21.95 7.65
CA ILE A 232 -13.76 22.84 6.81
C ILE A 232 -13.17 22.84 5.40
N LEU A 233 -13.97 22.43 4.41
CA LEU A 233 -13.65 22.64 3.01
C LEU A 233 -14.05 24.07 2.60
N THR A 234 -13.19 24.81 1.89
CA THR A 234 -13.59 26.11 1.31
C THR A 234 -14.74 25.92 0.31
N ARG A 235 -14.70 24.82 -0.47
CA ARG A 235 -15.81 24.32 -1.31
C ARG A 235 -15.99 22.81 -1.18
N ASN A 236 -17.25 22.35 -1.14
CA ASN A 236 -17.60 20.92 -1.14
C ASN A 236 -18.24 20.45 -2.47
N GLY A 237 -18.28 21.34 -3.47
CA GLY A 237 -18.85 21.11 -4.80
C GLY A 237 -18.08 21.85 -5.89
N ASP A 238 -18.54 21.72 -7.14
CA ASP A 238 -17.98 22.43 -8.29
C ASP A 238 -18.55 23.84 -8.38
N LEU A 239 -18.09 24.73 -7.50
CA LEU A 239 -18.47 26.14 -7.45
C LEU A 239 -17.23 27.03 -7.43
N TYR A 240 -17.34 28.19 -8.06
CA TYR A 240 -16.27 29.18 -8.08
C TYR A 240 -16.21 29.92 -6.73
N LEU A 241 -14.99 30.10 -6.22
CA LEU A 241 -14.72 30.89 -5.02
C LEU A 241 -13.57 31.88 -5.27
N PRO A 242 -13.79 33.19 -5.02
CA PRO A 242 -12.73 34.18 -5.02
C PRO A 242 -11.61 33.83 -4.03
N LEU A 243 -10.36 34.18 -4.38
CA LEU A 243 -9.19 33.90 -3.53
C LEU A 243 -9.30 34.55 -2.14
N THR A 244 -9.91 35.73 -2.05
CA THR A 244 -10.21 36.42 -0.78
C THR A 244 -11.09 35.57 0.14
N SER A 245 -12.19 35.02 -0.36
CA SER A 245 -13.11 34.19 0.42
C SER A 245 -12.46 32.90 0.95
N ARG A 246 -11.51 32.34 0.21
CA ARG A 246 -10.72 31.18 0.65
C ARG A 246 -9.87 31.53 1.87
N VAL A 247 -9.15 32.65 1.81
CA VAL A 247 -8.32 33.17 2.92
C VAL A 247 -9.19 33.51 4.14
N GLU A 248 -10.30 34.21 3.92
CA GLU A 248 -11.25 34.60 4.98
C GLU A 248 -11.83 33.38 5.70
N THR A 249 -12.04 32.25 5.01
CA THR A 249 -12.50 31.01 5.64
C THR A 249 -11.51 30.54 6.72
N GLY A 250 -10.21 30.56 6.42
CA GLY A 250 -9.14 30.26 7.39
C GLY A 250 -9.19 31.19 8.61
N TYR A 251 -9.36 32.48 8.36
CA TYR A 251 -9.44 33.49 9.42
C TYR A 251 -10.67 33.30 10.33
N TYR A 252 -11.88 33.30 9.76
CA TYR A 252 -13.14 33.27 10.50
C TYR A 252 -13.43 31.92 11.16
N ARG A 253 -12.85 30.82 10.65
CA ARG A 253 -12.94 29.50 11.31
C ARG A 253 -11.84 29.29 12.35
N ASN A 254 -10.97 30.28 12.55
CA ASN A 254 -9.82 30.20 13.44
C ASN A 254 -8.97 28.94 13.18
N ALA A 255 -8.63 28.71 11.92
CA ALA A 255 -7.92 27.51 11.50
C ALA A 255 -6.54 27.39 12.17
N ASP A 256 -6.22 26.20 12.68
CA ASP A 256 -4.88 25.84 13.13
C ASP A 256 -3.94 25.60 11.94
N ALA A 257 -4.47 25.08 10.83
CA ALA A 257 -3.79 24.98 9.54
C ALA A 257 -4.75 25.21 8.36
N PHE A 258 -4.21 25.77 7.28
CA PHE A 258 -4.88 25.96 5.99
C PHE A 258 -4.07 25.26 4.89
N ILE A 259 -4.72 24.39 4.12
CA ILE A 259 -4.05 23.53 3.14
C ILE A 259 -4.73 23.71 1.79
N SER A 260 -4.08 24.42 0.87
CA SER A 260 -4.54 24.54 -0.52
C SER A 260 -3.99 23.37 -1.34
N ILE A 261 -4.88 22.64 -2.02
CA ILE A 261 -4.54 21.46 -2.82
C ILE A 261 -4.69 21.80 -4.30
N HIS A 262 -3.62 21.56 -5.05
CA HIS A 262 -3.50 21.82 -6.49
C HIS A 262 -2.79 20.68 -7.23
N TYR A 263 -2.89 20.71 -8.56
CA TYR A 263 -2.09 19.87 -9.44
C TYR A 263 -1.48 20.73 -10.55
N ASP A 264 -0.15 20.74 -10.61
CA ASP A 264 0.65 21.70 -11.36
C ASP A 264 0.60 21.45 -12.87
N ASN A 265 1.18 22.38 -13.62
CA ASN A 265 1.31 22.33 -15.04
C ASN A 265 2.60 23.00 -15.51
N SER A 266 3.33 22.28 -16.37
CA SER A 266 4.55 22.77 -17.01
C SER A 266 4.43 22.76 -18.53
N LYS A 267 5.21 23.64 -19.18
CA LYS A 267 5.46 23.59 -20.62
C LYS A 267 6.26 22.35 -20.98
N ASP A 268 7.23 21.99 -20.15
CA ASP A 268 7.98 20.75 -20.26
C ASP A 268 7.14 19.60 -19.71
N LYS A 269 6.67 18.74 -20.62
CA LYS A 269 5.76 17.62 -20.32
C LYS A 269 6.46 16.43 -19.65
N SER A 270 7.77 16.50 -19.43
CA SER A 270 8.53 15.50 -18.66
C SER A 270 8.55 15.78 -17.16
N VAL A 271 8.29 17.03 -16.75
CA VAL A 271 8.27 17.43 -15.34
C VAL A 271 7.22 16.62 -14.58
N ARG A 272 7.60 16.13 -13.40
CA ARG A 272 6.75 15.37 -12.49
C ARG A 272 7.21 15.51 -11.05
N GLY A 273 6.38 15.07 -10.11
CA GLY A 273 6.65 15.06 -8.68
C GLY A 273 5.87 16.11 -7.90
N LEU A 274 6.12 16.14 -6.59
CA LEU A 274 5.43 17.01 -5.64
C LEU A 274 6.24 18.27 -5.38
N THR A 275 5.55 19.39 -5.25
CA THR A 275 6.12 20.64 -4.73
C THR A 275 5.20 21.20 -3.66
N THR A 276 5.76 21.73 -2.57
CA THR A 276 4.97 22.42 -1.55
C THR A 276 5.48 23.83 -1.37
N TYR A 277 4.56 24.78 -1.32
CA TYR A 277 4.84 26.20 -1.22
C TYR A 277 4.42 26.77 0.13
N PHE A 278 5.27 27.65 0.65
CA PHE A 278 5.00 28.54 1.78
C PHE A 278 5.29 29.98 1.35
N TYR A 279 4.69 30.97 2.02
CA TYR A 279 5.03 32.38 1.78
C TYR A 279 5.80 32.95 2.97
N HIS A 280 5.20 32.88 4.17
CA HIS A 280 5.83 33.40 5.37
C HIS A 280 6.77 32.36 5.99
N SER A 281 7.87 32.80 6.60
CA SER A 281 8.84 31.89 7.23
C SER A 281 8.22 30.98 8.29
N TRP A 282 7.22 31.46 9.01
CA TRP A 282 6.49 30.71 10.04
C TRP A 282 5.53 29.66 9.48
N GLN A 283 5.34 29.56 8.16
CA GLN A 283 4.60 28.49 7.48
C GLN A 283 5.52 27.35 7.01
N LYS A 284 6.84 27.58 6.98
CA LYS A 284 7.80 26.66 6.36
C LYS A 284 7.84 25.29 7.02
N GLU A 285 7.75 25.23 8.35
CA GLU A 285 7.77 23.99 9.11
C GLU A 285 6.57 23.09 8.75
N LEU A 286 5.35 23.66 8.77
CA LEU A 286 4.15 22.96 8.28
C LEU A 286 4.34 22.47 6.83
N ALA A 287 4.91 23.30 5.95
CA ALA A 287 5.18 22.90 4.58
C ALA A 287 6.16 21.72 4.48
N VAL A 288 7.21 21.67 5.31
CA VAL A 288 8.19 20.58 5.36
C VAL A 288 7.58 19.27 5.85
N GLU A 289 6.79 19.31 6.93
CA GLU A 289 6.15 18.12 7.48
C GLU A 289 5.13 17.52 6.51
N LEU A 290 4.27 18.36 5.92
CA LEU A 290 3.27 17.90 4.95
C LEU A 290 3.95 17.37 3.67
N HIS A 291 4.99 18.06 3.20
CA HIS A 291 5.68 17.67 1.97
C HIS A 291 6.41 16.33 2.12
N SER A 292 7.20 16.16 3.18
CA SER A 292 8.00 14.96 3.40
C SER A 292 7.10 13.73 3.54
N ALA A 293 6.05 13.82 4.35
CA ALA A 293 5.09 12.74 4.53
C ALA A 293 4.29 12.44 3.23
N ALA A 294 3.91 13.46 2.45
CA ALA A 294 3.26 13.26 1.15
C ALA A 294 4.17 12.57 0.12
N VAL A 295 5.46 12.94 0.05
CA VAL A 295 6.45 12.25 -0.79
C VAL A 295 6.63 10.81 -0.34
N ASP A 296 6.75 10.58 0.97
CA ASP A 296 6.92 9.25 1.54
C ASP A 296 5.73 8.34 1.23
N GLN A 297 4.50 8.84 1.30
CA GLN A 297 3.31 8.02 1.03
C GLN A 297 3.08 7.80 -0.47
N THR A 298 3.24 8.84 -1.30
CA THR A 298 2.97 8.77 -2.74
C THR A 298 4.11 8.15 -3.55
N LYS A 299 5.31 8.06 -2.96
CA LYS A 299 6.56 7.62 -3.62
C LYS A 299 6.89 8.40 -4.89
N GLN A 300 6.39 9.63 -5.01
CA GLN A 300 6.66 10.49 -6.16
C GLN A 300 8.00 11.20 -6.05
N GLU A 301 8.43 11.76 -7.18
CA GLU A 301 9.62 12.58 -7.25
C GLU A 301 9.51 13.79 -6.30
N ASN A 302 10.52 13.98 -5.47
CA ASN A 302 10.59 15.08 -4.52
C ASN A 302 11.15 16.34 -5.22
N ARG A 303 10.31 17.36 -5.42
CA ARG A 303 10.74 18.67 -5.98
C ARG A 303 10.96 19.73 -4.91
N GLY A 304 10.77 19.37 -3.65
CA GLY A 304 11.11 20.15 -2.47
C GLY A 304 10.04 21.15 -2.04
N VAL A 305 10.35 21.79 -0.92
CA VAL A 305 9.58 22.88 -0.32
C VAL A 305 10.17 24.22 -0.75
N ARG A 306 9.34 25.14 -1.22
CA ARG A 306 9.79 26.40 -1.85
C ARG A 306 9.00 27.60 -1.34
N PHE A 307 9.62 28.77 -1.38
CA PHE A 307 8.88 30.02 -1.30
C PHE A 307 7.99 30.16 -2.55
N GLY A 308 6.73 30.58 -2.37
CA GLY A 308 5.80 30.80 -3.47
C GLY A 308 4.88 31.99 -3.20
N ASP A 309 4.75 32.89 -4.18
CA ASP A 309 3.96 34.12 -4.08
C ASP A 309 2.48 33.90 -4.44
N TYR A 310 1.82 32.98 -3.75
CA TYR A 310 0.41 32.63 -3.99
C TYR A 310 -0.51 33.33 -3.00
N TYR A 311 -1.57 33.96 -3.50
CA TYR A 311 -2.50 34.78 -2.71
C TYR A 311 -3.02 34.06 -1.45
N VAL A 312 -3.44 32.79 -1.58
CA VAL A 312 -4.07 32.00 -0.51
C VAL A 312 -3.15 31.63 0.65
N ILE A 313 -1.84 31.76 0.47
CA ILE A 313 -0.83 31.56 1.54
C ILE A 313 -0.15 32.86 1.95
N ARG A 314 -0.03 33.84 1.04
CA ARG A 314 0.51 35.18 1.31
C ARG A 314 -0.40 36.01 2.21
N GLU A 315 -1.67 36.12 1.85
CA GLU A 315 -2.65 36.95 2.56
C GLU A 315 -3.27 36.23 3.77
N ASN A 316 -2.85 34.99 4.02
CA ASN A 316 -3.40 34.15 5.08
C ASN A 316 -2.59 34.29 6.35
N ASN A 317 -3.24 34.75 7.42
CA ASN A 317 -2.63 34.91 8.74
C ASN A 317 -2.63 33.62 9.59
N LYS A 318 -3.11 32.50 9.03
CA LYS A 318 -3.02 31.15 9.61
C LYS A 318 -1.87 30.36 8.99
N LYS A 319 -1.50 29.23 9.60
CA LYS A 319 -0.47 28.31 9.09
C LYS A 319 -0.92 27.72 7.74
N ALA A 320 -0.58 28.42 6.66
CA ALA A 320 -1.11 28.16 5.33
C ALA A 320 -0.03 27.62 4.39
N VAL A 321 -0.37 26.57 3.65
CA VAL A 321 0.50 25.95 2.64
C VAL A 321 -0.29 25.69 1.35
N LEU A 322 0.41 25.67 0.23
CA LEU A 322 -0.13 25.22 -1.05
C LEU A 322 0.68 24.00 -1.50
N ILE A 323 0.01 22.88 -1.79
CA ILE A 323 0.66 21.64 -2.20
C ILE A 323 0.24 21.33 -3.64
N GLU A 324 1.25 21.19 -4.50
CA GLU A 324 1.11 20.64 -5.84
C GLU A 324 1.36 19.14 -5.79
N LEU A 325 0.30 18.36 -6.02
CA LEU A 325 0.30 16.90 -5.87
C LEU A 325 0.69 16.15 -7.15
N GLY A 326 1.41 16.79 -8.07
CA GLY A 326 1.83 16.24 -9.36
C GLY A 326 1.44 17.15 -10.51
N TYR A 327 1.89 16.83 -11.73
CA TYR A 327 1.75 17.67 -12.93
C TYR A 327 0.76 17.05 -13.93
N LEU A 328 -0.37 17.72 -14.16
CA LEU A 328 -1.36 17.30 -15.18
C LEU A 328 -0.83 17.47 -16.61
N SER A 329 0.21 18.29 -16.79
CA SER A 329 0.93 18.35 -18.06
C SER A 329 1.62 17.04 -18.42
N ASN A 330 2.06 16.25 -17.45
CA ASN A 330 2.78 15.02 -17.70
C ASN A 330 1.79 13.87 -17.94
N PRO A 331 1.78 13.22 -19.11
CA PRO A 331 0.75 12.23 -19.42
C PRO A 331 0.78 11.00 -18.50
N ALA A 332 1.97 10.57 -18.07
CA ALA A 332 2.08 9.43 -17.16
C ALA A 332 1.61 9.81 -15.75
N GLU A 333 1.97 11.00 -15.30
CA GLU A 333 1.56 11.50 -13.99
C GLU A 333 0.06 11.84 -13.95
N GLU A 334 -0.51 12.38 -15.03
CA GLU A 334 -1.95 12.60 -15.15
C GLU A 334 -2.74 11.29 -14.93
N LEU A 335 -2.30 10.18 -15.53
CA LEU A 335 -2.95 8.88 -15.30
C LEU A 335 -2.80 8.40 -13.86
N LEU A 336 -1.66 8.67 -13.24
CA LEU A 336 -1.40 8.30 -11.85
C LEU A 336 -2.26 9.11 -10.87
N VAL A 337 -2.25 10.44 -10.98
CA VAL A 337 -2.94 11.33 -10.03
C VAL A 337 -4.46 11.24 -10.10
N ARG A 338 -4.98 10.74 -11.23
CA ARG A 338 -6.40 10.38 -11.38
C ARG A 338 -6.82 9.14 -10.61
N SER A 339 -5.87 8.28 -10.23
CA SER A 339 -6.20 7.05 -9.52
C SER A 339 -6.64 7.35 -8.09
N ASP A 340 -7.66 6.64 -7.63
CA ASP A 340 -8.15 6.74 -6.25
C ASP A 340 -7.04 6.42 -5.24
N GLU A 341 -6.20 5.42 -5.55
CA GLU A 341 -5.08 5.01 -4.70
C GLU A 341 -4.02 6.10 -4.52
N TYR A 342 -3.71 6.84 -5.58
CA TYR A 342 -2.81 7.97 -5.49
C TYR A 342 -3.37 9.08 -4.60
N GLN A 343 -4.63 9.44 -4.81
CA GLN A 343 -5.29 10.48 -4.03
C GLN A 343 -5.38 10.08 -2.55
N LYS A 344 -5.64 8.80 -2.25
CA LYS A 344 -5.60 8.24 -0.89
C LYS A 344 -4.22 8.37 -0.28
N SER A 345 -3.19 7.98 -1.02
CA SER A 345 -1.79 8.06 -0.59
C SER A 345 -1.38 9.50 -0.28
N ALA A 346 -1.73 10.45 -1.16
CA ALA A 346 -1.49 11.86 -0.94
C ALA A 346 -2.23 12.39 0.29
N ALA A 347 -3.51 12.03 0.45
CA ALA A 347 -4.30 12.40 1.63
C ALA A 347 -3.72 11.81 2.93
N THR A 348 -3.27 10.55 2.91
CA THR A 348 -2.59 9.91 4.05
C THR A 348 -1.31 10.65 4.40
N GLY A 349 -0.48 10.99 3.42
CA GLY A 349 0.76 11.72 3.66
C GLY A 349 0.53 13.11 4.25
N ILE A 350 -0.47 13.85 3.76
CA ILE A 350 -0.83 15.15 4.33
C ILE A 350 -1.33 14.98 5.79
N TYR A 351 -2.16 13.97 6.06
CA TYR A 351 -2.62 13.64 7.42
C TYR A 351 -1.46 13.33 8.37
N GLU A 352 -0.54 12.47 7.95
CA GLU A 352 0.63 12.12 8.76
C GLU A 352 1.53 13.33 9.00
N GLY A 353 1.75 14.16 7.98
CA GLY A 353 2.51 15.40 8.11
C GLY A 353 1.86 16.39 9.09
N LEU A 354 0.54 16.54 9.07
CA LEU A 354 -0.17 17.32 10.09
C LEU A 354 0.02 16.73 11.48
N GLY A 355 0.05 15.40 11.58
CA GLY A 355 0.34 14.71 12.81
C GLY A 355 1.71 14.97 13.38
N ARG A 356 2.73 14.99 12.52
CA ARG A 356 4.10 15.37 12.91
C ARG A 356 4.09 16.82 13.39
N TYR A 357 3.56 17.73 12.59
CA TYR A 357 3.54 19.17 12.91
C TYR A 357 2.81 19.54 14.21
N PHE A 358 1.71 18.87 14.56
CA PHE A 358 0.92 19.22 15.74
C PHE A 358 1.27 18.46 17.03
N ASN A 359 2.05 17.36 16.93
CA ASN A 359 2.44 16.54 18.08
C ASN A 359 3.92 16.72 18.47
N GLU A 360 4.61 17.69 17.87
CA GLU A 360 5.93 18.16 18.30
C GLU A 360 5.90 19.00 19.58
#